data_AF-A0A1G1WWT0-F1
#
_entry.id   AF-A0A1G1WWT0-F1
#
_cell.length_a   1.000
_cell.length_b   1.000
_cell.length_c   1.000
_cell.angle_alpha   90.00
_cell.angle_beta   90.00
_cell.angle_gamma   90.00
#
_symmetry.space_group_name_H-M   'P 1'
#
loop_
_entity.id
_entity.type
_entity.pdbx_description
1 polymer ?
#
loop_
_entity_poly.entity_id
_entity_poly.type
_entity_poly.pdbx_seq_one_letter_code
_entity_poly.pdbx_strand_id
1 'polypeptide(L)'
;MSNNVSNNKTERRSFFGLLKRFDRDSEKQFVRQYTGEDTWVASASYFPFVSAAVILLRKNNSEFVSFHARQALVVLVLSLFAFMVVPSIAKLIVGIAAYTTLVYGAFRALQGRKWYLPIVTEVANTIDL
;
A
#
# COMPACT_ATOMS: atom_id res chain seq x y z
N MET A 1 -54.02 10.33 -5.61
CA MET A 1 -52.74 11.07 -5.48
C MET A 1 -51.97 10.63 -4.22
N SER A 2 -51.48 9.38 -4.13
CA SER A 2 -50.82 8.86 -2.90
C SER A 2 -49.45 8.22 -3.11
N ASN A 3 -48.95 8.12 -4.35
CA ASN A 3 -47.71 7.37 -4.64
C ASN A 3 -46.43 8.20 -4.54
N ASN A 4 -46.54 9.54 -4.53
CA ASN A 4 -45.37 10.43 -4.59
C ASN A 4 -44.70 10.68 -3.23
N VAL A 5 -45.43 10.52 -2.12
CA VAL A 5 -44.93 10.78 -0.76
C VAL A 5 -44.11 9.60 -0.22
N SER A 6 -44.46 8.37 -0.62
CA SER A 6 -43.75 7.15 -0.25
C SER A 6 -42.34 7.10 -0.86
N ASN A 7 -42.20 7.49 -2.12
CA ASN A 7 -40.94 7.38 -2.86
C ASN A 7 -39.83 8.30 -2.32
N ASN A 8 -40.18 9.55 -1.99
CA ASN A 8 -39.27 10.55 -1.40
C ASN A 8 -38.65 10.09 -0.06
N LYS A 9 -39.43 9.44 0.81
CA LYS A 9 -38.92 8.96 2.11
C LYS A 9 -37.89 7.84 1.94
N THR A 10 -38.03 7.00 0.94
CA THR A 10 -37.14 5.86 0.69
C THR A 10 -35.80 6.33 0.12
N GLU A 11 -35.82 7.27 -0.84
CA GLU A 11 -34.59 7.87 -1.38
C GLU A 11 -33.83 8.69 -0.34
N ARG A 12 -34.52 9.46 0.51
CA ARG A 12 -33.85 10.18 1.60
C ARG A 12 -33.15 9.22 2.57
N ARG A 13 -33.75 8.07 2.90
CA ARG A 13 -33.13 7.08 3.78
C ARG A 13 -31.93 6.41 3.14
N SER A 14 -31.98 6.11 1.84
CA SER A 14 -30.82 5.53 1.13
C SER A 14 -29.67 6.53 1.01
N PHE A 15 -29.97 7.79 0.70
CA PHE A 15 -28.99 8.86 0.58
C PHE A 15 -28.31 9.18 1.92
N PHE A 16 -29.09 9.30 3.02
CA PHE A 16 -28.50 9.44 4.36
C PHE A 16 -27.69 8.20 4.76
N GLY A 17 -28.13 7.00 4.37
CA GLY A 17 -27.37 5.77 4.54
C GLY A 17 -26.04 5.78 3.78
N LEU A 18 -26.03 6.30 2.55
CA LEU A 18 -24.84 6.48 1.71
C LEU A 18 -23.89 7.49 2.33
N LEU A 19 -24.39 8.67 2.75
CA LEU A 19 -23.58 9.70 3.41
C LEU A 19 -22.96 9.18 4.71
N LYS A 20 -23.72 8.44 5.52
CA LYS A 20 -23.22 7.87 6.78
C LYS A 20 -22.22 6.73 6.58
N ARG A 21 -22.23 6.08 5.41
CA ARG A 21 -21.19 5.11 5.02
C ARG A 21 -19.95 5.83 4.52
N PHE A 22 -20.13 6.83 3.66
CA PHE A 22 -19.06 7.66 3.11
C PHE A 22 -18.26 8.35 4.22
N ASP A 23 -18.94 9.01 5.16
CA ASP A 23 -18.35 9.71 6.31
C ASP A 23 -17.54 8.75 7.20
N ARG A 24 -18.10 7.57 7.48
CA ARG A 24 -17.44 6.52 8.29
C ARG A 24 -16.20 5.93 7.61
N ASP A 25 -16.24 5.78 6.29
CA ASP A 25 -15.11 5.24 5.52
C ASP A 25 -14.00 6.30 5.38
N SER A 26 -14.37 7.58 5.21
CA SER A 26 -13.40 8.69 5.28
C SER A 26 -12.76 8.82 6.65
N GLU A 27 -13.51 8.64 7.74
CA GLU A 27 -13.00 8.68 9.11
C GLU A 27 -12.02 7.51 9.39
N LYS A 28 -12.35 6.29 8.91
CA LYS A 28 -11.46 5.13 9.03
C LYS A 28 -10.16 5.27 8.24
N GLN A 29 -10.18 5.91 7.07
CA GLN A 29 -8.99 6.13 6.26
C GLN A 29 -8.09 7.24 6.83
N PHE A 30 -8.66 8.27 7.46
CA PHE A 30 -7.90 9.42 7.97
C PHE A 30 -7.21 9.15 9.33
N VAL A 31 -7.56 8.08 10.05
CA VAL A 31 -7.10 7.85 11.45
C VAL A 31 -6.57 6.44 11.73
N ARG A 32 -6.25 5.61 10.72
CA ARG A 32 -5.51 4.35 11.00
C ARG A 32 -4.04 4.64 11.25
N GLN A 33 -3.71 4.95 12.50
CA GLN A 33 -2.33 4.95 12.98
C GLN A 33 -1.85 3.50 13.10
N TYR A 34 -1.01 3.06 12.17
CA TYR A 34 -0.41 1.73 12.21
C TYR A 34 0.70 1.72 13.26
N THR A 35 0.67 0.76 14.17
CA THR A 35 1.65 0.60 15.25
C THR A 35 1.86 -0.89 15.57
N GLY A 36 2.92 -1.21 16.29
CA GLY A 36 3.15 -2.57 16.78
C GLY A 36 3.47 -3.54 15.65
N GLU A 37 2.85 -4.72 15.65
CA GLU A 37 3.16 -5.82 14.74
C GLU A 37 3.11 -5.40 13.26
N ASP A 38 2.09 -4.65 12.85
CA ASP A 38 1.93 -4.21 11.46
C ASP A 38 3.12 -3.38 10.98
N THR A 39 3.65 -2.49 11.81
CA THR A 39 4.83 -1.66 11.47
C THR A 39 6.10 -2.49 11.35
N TRP A 40 6.28 -3.48 12.23
CA TRP A 40 7.43 -4.39 12.18
C TRP A 40 7.38 -5.30 10.96
N VAL A 41 6.23 -5.90 10.67
CA VAL A 41 6.06 -6.81 9.53
C VAL A 41 6.16 -6.04 8.21
N ALA A 42 5.55 -4.85 8.12
CA ALA A 42 5.69 -3.97 6.95
C ALA A 42 7.15 -3.56 6.72
N SER A 43 7.89 -3.19 7.78
CA SER A 43 9.32 -2.87 7.68
C SER A 43 10.15 -4.07 7.24
N ALA A 44 9.89 -5.26 7.82
CA ALA A 44 10.61 -6.48 7.48
C ALA A 44 10.43 -6.88 6.01
N SER A 45 9.30 -6.54 5.40
CA SER A 45 9.02 -6.82 3.98
C SER A 45 10.02 -6.15 3.02
N TYR A 46 10.74 -5.10 3.44
CA TYR A 46 11.81 -4.47 2.66
C TYR A 46 13.14 -5.24 2.67
N PHE A 47 13.26 -6.30 3.47
CA PHE A 47 14.39 -7.20 3.34
C PHE A 47 14.26 -8.01 2.03
N PRO A 48 15.33 -8.15 1.23
CA PRO A 48 15.27 -8.88 -0.04
C PRO A 48 14.65 -10.27 0.12
N PHE A 49 13.78 -10.64 -0.83
CA PHE A 49 13.03 -11.90 -0.87
C PHE A 49 11.99 -12.13 0.25
N VAL A 50 12.02 -11.36 1.34
CA VAL A 50 11.02 -11.43 2.42
C VAL A 50 9.69 -10.84 1.98
N SER A 51 9.69 -9.85 1.09
CA SER A 51 8.47 -9.24 0.52
C SER A 51 7.48 -10.26 -0.02
N ALA A 52 7.94 -11.24 -0.80
CA ALA A 52 7.09 -12.29 -1.38
C ALA A 52 6.48 -13.20 -0.30
N ALA A 53 7.28 -13.58 0.71
CA ALA A 53 6.79 -14.37 1.83
C ALA A 53 5.72 -13.62 2.64
N VAL A 54 5.93 -12.32 2.90
CA VAL A 54 4.96 -11.47 3.60
C VAL A 54 3.65 -11.36 2.80
N ILE A 55 3.70 -11.18 1.47
CA ILE A 55 2.49 -11.17 0.63
C ILE A 55 1.72 -12.48 0.78
N LEU A 56 2.37 -13.63 0.62
CA LEU A 56 1.71 -14.93 0.68
C LEU A 56 1.10 -15.24 2.07
N LEU A 57 1.80 -14.88 3.15
CA LEU A 57 1.38 -15.19 4.52
C LEU A 57 0.43 -14.15 5.13
N ARG A 58 0.40 -12.93 4.60
CA ARG A 58 -0.32 -11.78 5.22
C ARG A 58 -1.27 -11.06 4.27
N LYS A 59 -1.49 -11.57 3.05
CA LYS A 59 -2.32 -10.99 1.96
C LYS A 59 -3.55 -10.21 2.43
N ASN A 60 -4.28 -10.73 3.41
CA ASN A 60 -5.58 -10.20 3.84
C ASN A 60 -5.61 -9.64 5.27
N ASN A 61 -4.48 -9.61 5.98
CA ASN A 61 -4.45 -9.26 7.40
C ASN A 61 -4.33 -7.76 7.65
N SER A 62 -3.58 -7.05 6.79
CA SER A 62 -3.38 -5.60 6.92
C SER A 62 -3.07 -4.96 5.58
N GLU A 63 -3.92 -4.01 5.17
CA GLU A 63 -3.71 -3.23 3.94
C GLU A 63 -2.38 -2.48 3.95
N PHE A 64 -1.89 -2.07 5.13
CA PHE A 64 -0.60 -1.40 5.28
C PHE A 64 0.59 -2.33 5.06
N VAL A 65 0.51 -3.53 5.63
CA VAL A 65 1.51 -4.57 5.39
C VAL A 65 1.51 -4.95 3.91
N SER A 66 0.34 -5.17 3.31
CA SER A 66 0.22 -5.50 1.88
C SER A 66 0.70 -4.35 0.97
N PHE A 67 0.52 -3.09 1.37
CA PHE A 67 1.09 -1.94 0.65
C PHE A 67 2.62 -1.99 0.61
N HIS A 68 3.25 -2.08 1.79
CA HIS A 68 4.73 -2.06 1.88
C HIS A 68 5.36 -3.32 1.28
N ALA A 69 4.73 -4.49 1.44
CA ALA A 69 5.24 -5.73 0.87
C ALA A 69 5.19 -5.74 -0.66
N ARG A 70 4.09 -5.27 -1.28
CA ARG A 70 4.00 -5.12 -2.75
C ARG A 70 5.02 -4.09 -3.25
N GLN A 71 5.16 -2.96 -2.56
CA GLN A 71 6.15 -1.94 -2.92
C GLN A 71 7.58 -2.47 -2.85
N ALA A 72 7.94 -3.18 -1.78
CA ALA A 72 9.27 -3.80 -1.63
C ALA A 72 9.55 -4.85 -2.71
N LEU A 73 8.55 -5.65 -3.10
CA LEU A 73 8.67 -6.60 -4.21
C LEU A 73 8.95 -5.90 -5.53
N VAL A 74 8.22 -4.82 -5.85
CA VAL A 74 8.46 -4.04 -7.07
C VAL A 74 9.85 -3.42 -7.07
N VAL A 75 10.29 -2.83 -5.96
CA VAL A 75 11.66 -2.28 -5.85
C VAL A 75 12.70 -3.37 -6.10
N LEU A 76 12.53 -4.55 -5.51
CA LEU A 76 13.45 -5.69 -5.72
C LEU A 76 13.50 -6.11 -7.20
N VAL A 77 12.34 -6.32 -7.83
CA VAL A 77 12.25 -6.76 -9.24
C VAL A 77 12.86 -5.73 -10.18
N LEU A 78 12.51 -4.44 -10.00
CA LEU A 78 13.08 -3.35 -10.82
C LEU A 78 14.59 -3.23 -10.62
N SER A 79 15.07 -3.41 -9.39
CA SER A 79 16.50 -3.37 -9.10
C SER A 79 17.24 -4.51 -9.80
N LEU A 80 16.74 -5.75 -9.70
CA LEU A 80 17.34 -6.90 -10.39
C LEU A 80 17.37 -6.70 -11.90
N PHE A 81 16.26 -6.24 -12.48
CA PHE A 81 16.18 -5.93 -13.91
C PHE A 81 17.18 -4.84 -14.33
N ALA A 82 17.25 -3.74 -13.57
CA ALA A 82 18.21 -2.67 -13.81
C ALA A 82 19.67 -3.17 -13.73
N PHE A 83 20.00 -4.04 -12.77
CA PHE A 83 21.35 -4.63 -12.68
C PHE A 83 21.74 -5.49 -13.89
N MET A 84 20.76 -6.09 -14.59
CA MET A 84 20.99 -6.89 -15.80
C MET A 84 21.19 -6.01 -17.04
N VAL A 85 20.46 -4.90 -17.16
CA VAL A 85 20.43 -4.08 -18.38
C VAL A 85 21.47 -2.95 -18.36
N VAL A 86 21.79 -2.42 -17.18
CA VAL A 86 22.62 -1.22 -17.04
C VAL A 86 24.12 -1.53 -17.15
N PRO A 87 24.95 -0.70 -17.83
CA PRO A 87 26.40 -0.88 -17.91
C PRO A 87 27.08 -0.87 -16.54
N SER A 88 28.24 -1.54 -16.42
CA SER A 88 28.94 -1.76 -15.15
C SER A 88 29.16 -0.51 -14.29
N ILE A 89 29.49 0.63 -14.90
CA ILE A 89 29.72 1.90 -14.18
C ILE A 89 28.45 2.42 -13.49
N ALA A 90 27.28 2.20 -14.09
CA ALA A 90 26.01 2.69 -13.58
C ALA A 90 25.32 1.69 -12.62
N LYS A 91 25.79 0.44 -12.54
CA LYS A 91 25.32 -0.56 -11.55
C LYS A 91 25.50 -0.09 -10.11
N LEU A 92 26.59 0.63 -9.81
CA LEU A 92 26.82 1.18 -8.48
C LEU A 92 25.74 2.19 -8.09
N ILE A 93 25.38 3.09 -9.01
CA ILE A 93 24.34 4.11 -8.79
C ILE A 93 22.98 3.42 -8.58
N VAL A 94 22.64 2.45 -9.42
CA VAL A 94 21.42 1.63 -9.27
C VAL A 94 21.40 0.92 -7.92
N GLY A 95 22.50 0.31 -7.50
CA GLY A 95 22.62 -0.37 -6.21
C GLY A 95 22.41 0.56 -5.03
N ILE A 96 23.02 1.74 -5.05
CA ILE A 96 22.85 2.76 -4.01
C ILE A 96 21.40 3.26 -3.97
N ALA A 97 20.80 3.56 -5.13
CA ALA A 97 19.41 4.02 -5.22
C ALA A 97 18.41 2.95 -4.72
N ALA A 98 18.61 1.68 -5.11
CA ALA A 98 17.81 0.57 -4.64
C ALA A 98 17.93 0.38 -3.12
N TYR A 99 19.15 0.32 -2.61
CA TYR A 99 19.41 0.12 -1.19
C TYR A 99 18.83 1.25 -0.33
N THR A 100 19.06 2.51 -0.72
CA THR A 100 18.50 3.67 -0.02
C THR A 100 16.97 3.67 -0.06
N THR A 101 16.36 3.28 -1.18
CA THR A 101 14.90 3.14 -1.30
C THR A 101 14.36 2.07 -0.35
N LEU A 102 15.02 0.91 -0.26
CA LEU A 102 14.61 -0.16 0.65
C LEU A 102 14.71 0.28 2.12
N VAL A 103 15.84 0.89 2.50
CA VAL A 103 16.06 1.37 3.88
C VAL A 103 15.07 2.48 4.25
N TYR A 104 14.85 3.45 3.35
CA TYR A 104 13.92 4.54 3.62
C TYR A 104 12.46 4.05 3.66
N GLY A 105 12.09 3.12 2.78
CA GLY A 105 10.79 2.46 2.82
C GLY A 105 10.54 1.72 4.13
N ALA A 106 11.51 0.96 4.61
CA ALA A 106 11.47 0.29 5.91
C ALA A 106 11.30 1.30 7.06
N PHE A 107 12.09 2.38 7.06
CA PHE A 107 11.99 3.44 8.06
C PHE A 107 10.60 4.09 8.08
N ARG A 108 10.01 4.38 6.92
CA ARG A 108 8.65 4.93 6.81
C ARG A 108 7.60 3.93 7.31
N ALA A 109 7.78 2.64 7.03
CA ALA A 109 6.93 1.58 7.56
C ALA A 109 6.97 1.51 9.10
N LEU A 110 8.15 1.62 9.71
CA LEU A 110 8.31 1.69 11.18
C LEU A 110 7.60 2.91 11.79
N GLN A 111 7.52 4.03 11.06
CA GLN A 111 6.76 5.20 11.48
C GLN A 111 5.23 5.05 11.31
N GLY A 112 4.76 3.90 10.81
CA GLY A 112 3.34 3.70 10.49
C GLY A 112 2.86 4.51 9.30
N ARG A 113 3.78 4.94 8.41
CA ARG A 113 3.48 5.85 7.29
C ARG A 113 3.69 5.15 5.96
N LYS A 114 2.63 5.13 5.14
CA LYS A 114 2.76 4.78 3.71
C LYS A 114 3.65 5.83 3.03
N TRP A 115 4.56 5.37 2.18
CA TRP A 115 5.41 6.24 1.37
C TRP A 115 5.10 6.01 -0.11
N TYR A 116 4.40 6.98 -0.70
CA TYR A 116 4.00 6.91 -2.09
C TYR A 116 5.16 7.28 -3.01
N LEU A 117 5.57 6.34 -3.85
CA LEU A 117 6.54 6.51 -4.92
C LEU A 117 5.77 6.36 -6.24
N PRO A 118 5.54 7.42 -7.03
CA PRO A 118 4.54 7.41 -8.10
C PRO A 118 4.53 6.16 -8.98
N ILE A 119 5.64 5.88 -9.65
CA ILE A 119 5.75 4.73 -10.56
C ILE A 119 5.74 3.39 -9.81
N VAL A 120 6.49 3.30 -8.71
CA VAL A 120 6.64 2.04 -7.95
C VAL A 120 5.32 1.66 -7.29
N THR A 121 4.61 2.63 -6.71
CA THR A 121 3.36 2.42 -6.00
C THR A 121 2.21 2.15 -6.96
N GLU A 122 2.17 2.78 -8.13
CA GLU A 122 1.20 2.43 -9.17
C GLU A 122 1.38 0.98 -9.63
N VAL A 123 2.61 0.57 -9.95
CA VAL A 123 2.91 -0.81 -10.33
C VAL A 123 2.55 -1.77 -9.18
N ALA A 124 2.92 -1.43 -7.93
CA ALA A 124 2.59 -2.25 -6.77
C ALA A 124 1.08 -2.43 -6.57
N ASN A 125 0.27 -1.42 -6.88
CA ASN A 125 -1.19 -1.48 -6.73
C ASN A 125 -1.88 -2.35 -7.79
N THR A 126 -1.25 -2.58 -8.95
CA THR A 126 -1.76 -3.52 -9.97
C THR A 126 -1.59 -4.98 -9.58
N ILE A 127 -0.75 -5.26 -8.57
CA ILE A 127 -0.54 -6.61 -8.07
C ILE A 127 -1.74 -6.98 -7.20
N ASP A 128 -2.65 -7.77 -7.80
CA ASP A 128 -3.78 -8.43 -7.13
C ASP A 128 -3.30 -9.74 -6.47
N LEU A 129 -2.30 -9.61 -5.60
CA LEU A 129 -1.71 -10.73 -4.85
C LEU A 129 -1.95 -10.63 -3.36
#